data_AF-A0A429EQ98-F1
#
_entry.id   AF-A0A429EQ98-F1
#
_cell.length_a   1.000
_cell.length_b   1.000
_cell.length_c   1.000
_cell.angle_alpha   90.00
_cell.angle_beta   90.00
_cell.angle_gamma   90.00
#
_symmetry.space_group_name_H-M   'P 1'
#
loop_
_entity.id
_entity.type
_entity.pdbx_description
1 polymer ?
#
loop_
_entity_poly.entity_id
_entity_poly.type
_entity_poly.pdbx_seq_one_letter_code
_entity_poly.pdbx_strand_id
1 'polypeptide(L)' 'MNPDFPTYAPSEEHELLRSTVRELADAKIAPFAAEVDEESRFPREALEA' A
#
# COMPACT_ATOMS: atom_id res chain seq x y z
N MET A 1 21.63 0.85 -22.03
CA MET A 1 20.74 1.07 -20.88
C MET A 1 21.49 1.96 -19.91
N ASN A 2 20.94 3.13 -19.55
CA ASN A 2 21.60 4.01 -18.59
C ASN A 2 21.32 3.46 -17.17
N PRO A 3 22.34 3.09 -16.37
CA PRO A 3 22.13 2.59 -15.01
C PRO A 3 21.41 3.60 -14.11
N ASP A 4 21.53 4.90 -14.38
CA ASP A 4 20.88 5.96 -13.59
C ASP A 4 19.38 6.10 -13.91
N PHE A 5 18.95 5.60 -15.07
CA PHE A 5 17.55 5.64 -15.51
C PHE A 5 17.18 4.29 -16.15
N PRO A 6 16.94 3.26 -15.32
CA PRO A 6 16.56 1.95 -15.83
C PRO A 6 15.25 2.05 -16.60
N THR A 7 15.20 1.48 -17.80
CA THR A 7 14.00 1.52 -18.64
C THR A 7 12.87 0.79 -17.93
N TYR A 8 11.72 1.46 -17.80
CA TYR A 8 10.53 1.02 -17.06
C TYR A 8 10.62 1.05 -15.53
N ALA A 9 11.73 1.54 -14.95
CA ALA A 9 11.77 1.76 -13.51
C ALA A 9 10.85 2.90 -13.09
N PRO A 10 10.18 2.79 -11.92
CA PRO A 10 9.49 3.92 -11.33
C PRO A 10 10.47 5.06 -11.03
N SER A 11 9.98 6.31 -11.11
CA SER A 11 10.74 7.46 -10.62
C SER A 11 10.89 7.40 -9.10
N GLU A 12 11.79 8.19 -8.55
CA GLU A 12 11.94 8.35 -7.09
C GLU A 12 10.61 8.77 -6.43
N GLU A 13 9.86 9.67 -7.06
CA GLU A 13 8.53 10.09 -6.59
C GLU A 13 7.53 8.92 -6.55
N HIS A 14 7.53 8.06 -7.59
CA HIS A 14 6.68 6.86 -7.58
C HIS A 14 7.10 5.86 -6.50
N GLU A 15 8.40 5.68 -6.26
CA GLU A 15 8.85 4.79 -5.18
C GLU A 15 8.49 5.35 -3.80
N LEU A 16 8.61 6.66 -3.61
CA LEU A 16 8.15 7.31 -2.38
C LEU A 16 6.66 7.07 -2.17
N LEU A 17 5.84 7.34 -3.19
CA LEU A 17 4.39 7.08 -3.13
C LEU A 17 4.08 5.61 -2.78
N ARG A 18 4.77 4.66 -3.41
CA ARG A 18 4.58 3.23 -3.15
C ARG A 18 4.96 2.86 -1.71
N SER A 19 6.04 3.45 -1.18
CA SER A 19 6.47 3.21 0.21
C SER A 19 5.41 3.70 1.20
N THR A 20 4.93 4.94 1.03
CA THR A 20 3.90 5.53 1.88
C THR A 20 2.60 4.73 1.87
N VAL A 21 2.14 4.29 0.69
CA VAL A 21 0.93 3.46 0.58
C VAL A 21 1.11 2.10 1.25
N ARG A 22 2.30 1.51 1.17
CA ARG A 22 2.60 0.22 1.82
C ARG A 22 2.61 0.34 3.34
N GLU A 23 3.23 1.39 3.87
CA GLU A 23 3.21 1.67 5.32
C GLU A 23 1.79 1.87 5.85
N LEU A 24 0.93 2.59 5.11
CA LEU A 24 -0.48 2.74 5.46
C LEU A 24 -1.21 1.39 5.44
N ALA A 25 -0.99 0.56 4.41
CA ALA A 25 -1.62 -0.75 4.31
C ALA A 25 -1.21 -1.66 5.48
N ASP A 26 0.09 -1.70 5.83
CA ASP A 26 0.60 -2.51 6.93
C ASP A 26 0.06 -2.03 8.29
N ALA A 27 -0.06 -0.71 8.49
CA ALA A 27 -0.49 -0.15 9.76
C ALA A 27 -2.02 -0.15 9.96
N LYS A 28 -2.80 -0.02 8.88
CA LYS A 28 -4.24 0.30 8.96
C LYS A 28 -5.15 -0.74 8.32
N ILE A 29 -4.65 -1.53 7.38
CA ILE A 29 -5.45 -2.52 6.64
C ILE A 29 -5.13 -3.93 7.14
N ALA A 30 -3.84 -4.30 7.16
CA ALA A 30 -3.39 -5.64 7.51
C ALA A 30 -3.90 -6.18 8.87
N PRO A 31 -3.98 -5.37 9.96
CA PRO A 31 -4.44 -5.87 11.26
C PRO A 31 -5.89 -6.37 11.27
N PHE A 32 -6.75 -5.82 10.43
CA PHE A 32 -8.19 -6.09 10.42
C PHE A 32 -8.63 -6.96 9.23
N ALA A 33 -7.75 -7.17 8.25
CA ALA A 33 -8.10 -7.82 6.99
C ALA A 33 -8.69 -9.23 7.17
N ALA A 34 -8.17 -10.03 8.12
CA ALA A 34 -8.68 -11.37 8.38
C ALA A 34 -10.09 -11.38 8.97
N GLU A 35 -10.36 -10.51 9.96
CA GLU A 35 -11.67 -10.37 10.59
C GLU A 35 -12.72 -9.87 9.59
N VAL A 36 -12.34 -8.88 8.77
CA VAL A 36 -13.21 -8.31 7.72
C VAL A 36 -13.64 -9.37 6.71
N ASP A 37 -12.72 -10.25 6.31
CA ASP A 37 -12.99 -11.38 5.39
C ASP A 37 -13.94 -12.40 6.04
N GLU A 38 -13.64 -12.82 7.28
CA GLU A 38 -14.44 -13.78 8.03
C GLU A 38 -15.88 -13.30 8.24
N GLU A 39 -16.06 -12.02 8.57
CA GLU A 39 -17.37 -11.42 8.82
C GLU A 39 -18.08 -10.95 7.54
N SER A 40 -17.42 -11.01 6.37
CA SER A 40 -17.93 -10.51 5.09
C SER A 40 -18.48 -9.06 5.19
N ARG A 41 -17.76 -8.20 5.92
CA ARG A 41 -18.18 -6.82 6.20
C ARG A 41 -17.37 -5.79 5.43
N PHE A 42 -17.84 -4.55 5.43
CA PHE A 42 -17.08 -3.42 4.89
C PHE A 42 -16.03 -2.93 5.92
N PRO A 43 -14.75 -2.73 5.52
CA PRO A 43 -13.68 -2.30 6.43
C PRO A 43 -13.72 -0.80 6.68
N ARG A 44 -14.47 -0.36 7.70
CA ARG A 44 -14.54 1.07 8.07
C ARG A 44 -13.22 1.59 8.62
N GLU A 45 -12.47 0.74 9.31
CA GLU A 45 -11.16 1.04 9.89
C GLU A 45 -10.15 1.47 8.83
N ALA A 46 -10.19 0.82 7.66
CA ALA A 46 -9.33 1.17 6.53
C ALA A 46 -9.80 2.44 5.80
N LEU A 47 -11.10 2.75 5.81
CA LEU A 47 -11.65 3.94 5.17
C LEU A 47 -11.36 5.22 5.96
N GLU A 48 -11.37 5.13 7.29
CA GLU A 48 -11.16 6.27 8.20
C GLU A 48 -9.68 6.55 8.53
N ALA A 49 -8.78 5.72 8.02
CA ALA A 49 -7.33 5.82 8.20
C ALA A 49 -6.69 7.00 7.47
#